data_AF-A0A8T6R8U2-F1
#
_entry.id   AF-A0A8T6R8U2-F1
#
_cell.length_a   1.000
_cell.length_b   1.000
_cell.length_c   1.000
_cell.angle_alpha   90.00
_cell.angle_beta   90.00
_cell.angle_gamma   90.00
#
_symmetry.space_group_name_H-M   'P 1'
#
loop_
_entity.id
_entity.type
_entity.pdbx_description
1 polymer ?
#
loop_
_entity_poly.entity_id
_entity_poly.type
_entity_poly.pdbx_seq_one_letter_code
_entity_poly.pdbx_strand_id
1 'polypeptide(L)'
;SYPLNAANPDVPFFGGANDMQGFRRLPAGHTIDWGHFFPVDGSTPAMCRRIDTHLTPPLHAMPASIVGAAVVGTGLANLAQRNLMRGSTLGLPSGQTVAKKLGVRVLSAQELGRDGEAPLFWYVLREAEVRETGTRLGETGGRIVTEVVAGLLAGDRDSYLNASPAWTPGPPFTTTGDVAVPDLIRIAGVA
;
A
#
# COMPACT_ATOMS: atom_id res chain seq x y z
N SER A 1 12.44 5.79 -7.98
CA SER A 1 11.86 6.00 -9.31
C SER A 1 11.20 4.72 -9.76
N TYR A 2 10.39 4.78 -10.81
CA TYR A 2 9.63 3.64 -11.33
C TYR A 2 9.80 3.53 -12.85
N PRO A 3 9.92 2.30 -13.38
CA PRO A 3 9.86 2.07 -14.82
C PRO A 3 8.40 2.18 -15.26
N LEU A 4 8.07 3.26 -15.97
CA LEU A 4 6.70 3.49 -16.42
C LEU A 4 6.43 2.86 -17.78
N ASN A 5 7.39 2.96 -18.69
CA ASN A 5 7.39 2.35 -20.02
C ASN A 5 8.81 2.43 -20.62
N ALA A 6 9.02 1.86 -21.81
CA ALA A 6 10.32 1.88 -22.49
C ALA A 6 10.90 3.28 -22.74
N ALA A 7 10.06 4.30 -22.98
CA ALA A 7 10.49 5.67 -23.18
C ALA A 7 10.78 6.41 -21.85
N ASN A 8 10.22 5.92 -20.75
CA ASN A 8 10.33 6.49 -19.41
C ASN A 8 10.72 5.40 -18.40
N PRO A 9 11.94 4.85 -18.51
CA PRO A 9 12.38 3.73 -17.67
C PRO A 9 12.68 4.13 -16.23
N ASP A 10 12.79 5.42 -15.93
CA ASP A 10 13.20 5.93 -14.63
C ASP A 10 12.45 7.22 -14.25
N VAL A 11 11.18 7.09 -13.84
CA VAL A 11 10.35 8.24 -13.45
C VAL A 11 10.48 8.51 -11.95
N PRO A 12 10.94 9.71 -11.52
CA PRO A 12 11.08 10.02 -10.10
C PRO A 12 9.72 10.09 -9.39
N PHE A 13 9.71 9.78 -8.10
CA PHE A 13 8.48 9.84 -7.30
C PHE A 13 8.04 11.29 -7.06
N PHE A 14 9.00 12.16 -6.74
CA PHE A 14 8.83 13.61 -6.61
C PHE A 14 10.02 14.32 -7.27
N GLY A 15 9.77 15.46 -7.91
CA GLY A 15 10.80 16.40 -8.35
C GLY A 15 10.91 16.49 -9.86
N GLY A 16 10.45 17.62 -10.41
CA GLY A 16 10.56 17.95 -11.83
C GLY A 16 9.23 17.89 -12.59
N ALA A 17 9.26 18.28 -13.87
CA ALA A 17 8.07 18.28 -14.71
C ALA A 17 7.58 16.85 -15.05
N ASN A 18 8.46 15.86 -15.01
CA ASN A 18 8.20 14.48 -15.42
C ASN A 18 8.27 13.51 -14.23
N ASP A 19 7.67 13.85 -13.09
CA ASP A 19 7.56 12.94 -11.95
C ASP A 19 6.20 12.21 -11.88
N MET A 20 6.08 11.31 -10.90
CA MET A 20 4.86 10.54 -10.62
C MET A 20 3.81 11.31 -9.81
N GLN A 21 3.94 12.64 -9.61
CA GLN A 21 2.93 13.38 -8.85
C GLN A 21 1.59 13.43 -9.59
N GLY A 22 0.53 13.13 -8.83
CA GLY A 22 -0.86 13.28 -9.27
C GLY A 22 -1.38 14.72 -9.16
N PHE A 23 -2.72 14.87 -9.14
CA PHE A 23 -3.42 16.16 -9.06
C PHE A 23 -3.08 17.14 -10.19
N ARG A 24 -2.63 16.61 -11.34
CA ARG A 24 -2.32 17.33 -12.57
C ARG A 24 -2.75 16.51 -13.77
N ARG A 25 -2.82 17.13 -14.95
CA ARG A 25 -2.99 16.40 -16.20
C ARG A 25 -1.84 15.40 -16.37
N LEU A 26 -2.16 14.18 -16.81
CA LEU A 26 -1.15 13.16 -17.12
C LEU A 26 -0.13 13.72 -18.12
N PRO A 27 1.18 13.75 -17.80
CA PRO A 27 2.20 14.22 -18.72
C PRO A 27 2.22 13.40 -20.02
N ALA A 28 2.56 14.03 -21.13
CA ALA A 28 2.70 13.32 -22.40
C ALA A 28 3.78 12.23 -22.27
N GLY A 29 3.46 11.02 -22.76
CA GLY A 29 4.36 9.87 -22.65
C GLY A 29 4.30 9.12 -21.31
N HIS A 30 3.54 9.60 -20.31
CA HIS A 30 3.32 8.89 -19.05
C HIS A 30 2.22 7.82 -19.15
N THR A 31 2.08 7.16 -20.30
CA THR A 31 1.20 6.00 -20.44
C THR A 31 1.85 4.81 -19.75
N ILE A 32 1.11 4.12 -18.89
CA ILE A 32 1.60 2.94 -18.19
C ILE A 32 1.81 1.79 -19.18
N ASP A 33 2.96 1.13 -19.07
CA ASP A 33 3.19 -0.20 -19.63
C ASP A 33 2.86 -1.23 -18.54
N TRP A 34 1.78 -1.97 -18.75
CA TRP A 34 1.28 -2.91 -17.74
C TRP A 34 2.23 -4.08 -17.49
N GLY A 35 3.10 -4.41 -18.44
CA GLY A 35 4.12 -5.45 -18.30
C GLY A 35 5.11 -5.16 -17.16
N HIS A 36 5.29 -3.90 -16.78
CA HIS A 36 6.11 -3.51 -15.62
C HIS A 36 5.42 -3.71 -14.27
N PHE A 37 4.10 -3.93 -14.22
CA PHE A 37 3.32 -3.98 -12.98
C PHE A 37 2.61 -5.32 -12.77
N PHE A 38 2.22 -6.01 -13.85
CA PHE A 38 1.52 -7.28 -13.81
C PHE A 38 2.15 -8.28 -14.78
N PRO A 39 2.13 -9.59 -14.45
CA PRO A 39 2.68 -10.63 -15.32
C PRO A 39 1.72 -10.90 -16.49
N VAL A 40 1.81 -10.05 -17.51
CA VAL A 40 1.05 -10.15 -18.77
C VAL A 40 1.99 -10.54 -19.88
N ASP A 41 1.56 -11.45 -20.76
CA ASP A 41 2.25 -11.85 -21.99
C ASP A 41 3.75 -12.17 -21.84
N GLY A 42 4.11 -12.81 -20.73
CA GLY A 42 5.49 -13.23 -20.41
C GLY A 42 6.35 -12.14 -19.77
N SER A 43 5.77 -11.00 -19.40
CA SER A 43 6.48 -9.93 -18.70
C SER A 43 6.96 -10.36 -17.31
N THR A 44 8.00 -9.68 -16.83
CA THR A 44 8.48 -9.78 -15.46
C THR A 44 8.28 -8.42 -14.77
N PRO A 45 7.28 -8.30 -13.88
CA PRO A 45 6.99 -7.03 -13.21
C PRO A 45 8.10 -6.54 -12.30
N ALA A 46 8.19 -5.22 -12.15
CA ALA A 46 9.01 -4.58 -11.14
C ALA A 46 8.38 -4.81 -9.76
N MET A 47 9.12 -5.47 -8.87
CA MET A 47 8.66 -5.74 -7.52
C MET A 47 8.68 -4.47 -6.66
N CYS A 48 7.68 -4.34 -5.78
CA CYS A 48 7.69 -3.30 -4.76
C CYS A 48 8.81 -3.51 -3.73
N ARG A 49 9.14 -2.47 -2.97
CA ARG A 49 10.05 -2.60 -1.82
C ARG A 49 9.38 -3.40 -0.70
N ARG A 50 10.21 -3.99 0.16
CA ARG A 50 9.75 -4.65 1.38
C ARG A 50 8.99 -3.68 2.28
N ILE A 51 8.00 -4.21 2.99
CA ILE A 51 7.31 -3.52 4.08
C ILE A 51 8.21 -3.62 5.31
N ASP A 52 8.86 -2.52 5.65
CA ASP A 52 9.76 -2.45 6.79
C ASP A 52 9.71 -1.07 7.46
N THR A 53 10.53 -0.89 8.50
CA THR A 53 10.60 0.37 9.24
C THR A 53 11.41 1.47 8.55
N HIS A 54 11.92 1.22 7.34
CA HIS A 54 12.69 2.18 6.55
C HIS A 54 11.82 2.84 5.48
N LEU A 55 11.90 4.17 5.41
CA LEU A 55 11.26 4.95 4.37
C LEU A 55 12.28 5.40 3.34
N THR A 56 11.80 5.52 2.11
CA THR A 56 12.61 5.96 0.98
C THR A 56 12.87 7.46 1.10
N PRO A 57 14.06 7.97 0.71
CA PRO A 57 14.41 9.38 0.89
C PRO A 57 13.37 10.41 0.41
N PRO A 58 12.65 10.20 -0.72
CA PRO A 58 11.59 11.13 -1.16
C PRO A 58 10.46 11.33 -0.13
N LEU A 59 10.23 10.36 0.77
CA LEU A 59 9.20 10.44 1.81
C LEU A 59 9.65 11.19 3.07
N HIS A 60 10.95 11.52 3.17
CA HIS A 60 11.48 12.31 4.28
C HIS A 60 11.24 13.82 4.10
N ALA A 61 11.11 14.26 2.85
CA ALA A 61 10.87 15.67 2.48
C ALA A 61 9.86 15.74 1.32
N MET A 62 8.58 15.50 1.64
CA MET A 62 7.51 15.53 0.64
C MET A 62 7.23 16.96 0.13
N PRO A 63 6.88 17.12 -1.15
CA PRO A 63 6.67 18.43 -1.78
C PRO A 63 5.40 19.13 -1.27
N ALA A 64 5.34 20.47 -1.44
CA ALA A 64 4.21 21.31 -1.05
C ALA A 64 2.86 20.86 -1.61
N SER A 65 2.85 20.28 -2.81
CA SER A 65 1.66 19.71 -3.46
C SER A 65 1.01 18.59 -2.64
N ILE A 66 1.78 17.87 -1.84
CA ILE A 66 1.32 16.74 -1.02
C ILE A 66 1.01 17.17 0.40
N VAL A 67 1.88 17.99 1.00
CA VAL A 67 1.77 18.35 2.43
C VAL A 67 1.15 19.72 2.70
N GLY A 68 0.93 20.52 1.66
CA GLY A 68 0.55 21.93 1.75
C GLY A 68 1.77 22.84 1.88
N ALA A 69 1.73 24.01 1.22
CA ALA A 69 2.86 24.95 1.21
C ALA A 69 3.30 25.40 2.61
N ALA A 70 2.34 25.59 3.53
CA ALA A 70 2.60 25.99 4.90
C ALA A 70 3.39 24.96 5.73
N VAL A 71 3.52 23.73 5.24
CA VAL A 71 4.13 22.60 5.96
C VAL A 71 5.57 22.33 5.50
N VAL A 72 5.96 22.83 4.32
CA VAL A 72 7.32 22.65 3.81
C VAL A 72 8.32 23.35 4.73
N GLY A 73 9.39 22.64 5.11
CA GLY A 73 10.41 23.14 6.03
C GLY A 73 10.11 23.00 7.53
N THR A 74 8.89 22.56 7.90
CA THR A 74 8.46 22.45 9.31
C THR A 74 8.73 21.07 9.96
N GLY A 75 9.50 20.21 9.31
CA GLY A 75 9.69 18.78 9.70
C GLY A 75 8.48 17.90 9.37
N LEU A 76 7.28 18.47 9.35
CA LEU A 76 6.03 17.80 8.99
C LEU A 76 5.86 17.46 7.49
N ALA A 77 6.91 17.70 6.70
CA ALA A 77 7.05 17.17 5.36
C ALA A 77 7.46 15.68 5.35
N ASN A 78 7.86 15.12 6.51
CA ASN A 78 8.22 13.72 6.66
C ASN A 78 6.99 12.83 6.89
N LEU A 79 6.82 11.77 6.09
CA LEU A 79 5.65 10.88 6.17
C LEU A 79 5.56 10.14 7.51
N ALA A 80 6.67 9.60 8.02
CA ALA A 80 6.67 8.88 9.29
C ALA A 80 6.25 9.81 10.43
N GLN A 81 6.82 11.01 10.50
CA GLN A 81 6.45 11.98 11.52
C GLN A 81 4.96 12.33 11.47
N ARG A 82 4.41 12.56 10.26
CA ARG A 82 2.97 12.82 10.08
C ARG A 82 2.10 11.65 10.55
N ASN A 83 2.46 10.42 10.19
CA ASN A 83 1.68 9.24 10.58
C ASN A 83 1.73 9.03 12.11
N LEU A 84 2.88 9.21 12.73
CA LEU A 84 3.04 9.10 14.19
C LEU A 84 2.24 10.18 14.93
N MET A 85 2.34 11.44 14.50
CA MET A 85 1.54 12.51 15.12
C MET A 85 0.05 12.30 14.92
N ARG A 86 -0.38 11.90 13.71
CA ARG A 86 -1.80 11.61 13.45
C ARG A 86 -2.31 10.49 14.35
N GLY A 87 -1.52 9.43 14.50
CA GLY A 87 -1.85 8.34 15.41
C GLY A 87 -2.02 8.81 16.85
N SER A 88 -1.11 9.67 17.32
CA SER A 88 -1.21 10.30 18.64
C SER A 88 -2.46 11.19 18.78
N THR A 89 -2.72 12.06 17.81
CA THR A 89 -3.89 12.96 17.79
C THR A 89 -5.22 12.20 17.78
N LEU A 90 -5.29 11.08 17.07
CA LEU A 90 -6.47 10.22 17.03
C LEU A 90 -6.59 9.31 18.26
N GLY A 91 -5.64 9.36 19.19
CA GLY A 91 -5.62 8.50 20.37
C GLY A 91 -5.48 7.03 20.03
N LEU A 92 -4.76 6.69 18.96
CA LEU A 92 -4.58 5.29 18.57
C LEU A 92 -3.82 4.54 19.67
N PRO A 93 -4.28 3.33 20.06
CA PRO A 93 -3.56 2.48 21.00
C PRO A 93 -2.21 2.05 20.43
N SER A 94 -1.32 1.56 21.29
CA SER A 94 -0.06 0.96 20.86
C SER A 94 -0.29 -0.31 20.04
N GLY A 95 0.71 -0.70 19.25
CA GLY A 95 0.65 -1.94 18.49
C GLY A 95 0.52 -3.18 19.37
N GLN A 96 1.23 -3.23 20.50
CA GLN A 96 1.11 -4.33 21.46
C GLN A 96 -0.30 -4.41 22.05
N THR A 97 -0.93 -3.26 22.37
CA THR A 97 -2.30 -3.22 22.89
C THR A 97 -3.30 -3.77 21.87
N VAL A 98 -3.17 -3.38 20.60
CA VAL A 98 -4.01 -3.91 19.52
C VAL A 98 -3.79 -5.41 19.33
N ALA A 99 -2.54 -5.86 19.29
CA ALA A 99 -2.20 -7.28 19.15
C ALA A 99 -2.84 -8.13 20.27
N LYS A 100 -2.73 -7.68 21.52
CA LYS A 100 -3.39 -8.32 22.68
C LYS A 100 -4.91 -8.37 22.50
N LYS A 101 -5.53 -7.27 22.05
CA LYS A 101 -6.98 -7.20 21.85
C LYS A 101 -7.47 -8.12 20.73
N LEU A 102 -6.67 -8.29 19.67
CA LEU A 102 -6.93 -9.20 18.56
C LEU A 102 -6.66 -10.68 18.90
N GLY A 103 -6.00 -10.94 20.04
CA GLY A 103 -5.62 -12.30 20.46
C GLY A 103 -4.46 -12.88 19.64
N VAL A 104 -3.64 -12.04 19.02
CA VAL A 104 -2.49 -12.46 18.20
C VAL A 104 -1.17 -12.34 18.98
N ARG A 105 -0.09 -12.95 18.46
CA ARG A 105 1.20 -12.94 19.16
C ARG A 105 1.78 -11.52 19.22
N VAL A 106 1.95 -10.97 20.41
CA VAL A 106 2.59 -9.64 20.61
C VAL A 106 4.08 -9.71 20.25
N LEU A 107 4.64 -8.68 19.62
CA LEU A 107 6.09 -8.57 19.40
C LEU A 107 6.83 -8.45 20.73
N SER A 108 7.87 -9.25 20.91
CA SER A 108 8.77 -9.13 22.08
C SER A 108 9.60 -7.84 22.01
N ALA A 109 10.15 -7.41 23.15
CA ALA A 109 11.09 -6.26 23.17
C ALA A 109 12.29 -6.48 22.24
N GLN A 110 12.75 -7.73 22.11
CA GLN A 110 13.80 -8.11 21.17
C GLN A 110 13.36 -7.97 19.71
N GLU A 111 12.15 -8.44 19.35
CA GLU A 111 11.60 -8.28 18.00
C GLU A 111 11.42 -6.78 17.66
N LEU A 112 10.98 -5.98 18.64
CA LEU A 112 10.83 -4.54 18.51
C LEU A 112 12.18 -3.81 18.41
N GLY A 113 13.27 -4.36 18.97
CA GLY A 113 14.56 -3.67 19.08
C GLY A 113 14.49 -2.42 19.96
N ARG A 114 13.50 -2.36 20.86
CA ARG A 114 13.28 -1.26 21.80
C ARG A 114 12.41 -1.71 22.96
N ASP A 115 12.55 -1.02 24.08
CA ASP A 115 11.65 -1.16 25.21
C ASP A 115 10.40 -0.27 25.06
N GLY A 116 9.35 -0.66 25.77
CA GLY A 116 8.10 0.09 25.88
C GLY A 116 7.12 -0.09 24.72
N GLU A 117 6.02 0.62 24.83
CA GLU A 117 4.91 0.57 23.88
C GLU A 117 5.27 1.29 22.56
N ALA A 118 4.97 0.65 21.44
CA ALA A 118 5.27 1.19 20.11
C ALA A 118 4.02 1.79 19.46
N PRO A 119 4.11 2.95 18.79
CA PRO A 119 3.00 3.48 18.00
C PRO A 119 2.52 2.46 16.96
N LEU A 120 1.20 2.29 16.83
CA LEU A 120 0.59 1.24 16.00
C LEU A 120 1.14 1.21 14.56
N PHE A 121 1.26 2.36 13.91
CA PHE A 121 1.80 2.45 12.54
C PHE A 121 3.21 1.84 12.43
N TRP A 122 4.11 2.21 13.34
CA TRP A 122 5.46 1.69 13.34
C TRP A 122 5.49 0.21 13.71
N TYR A 123 4.68 -0.21 14.69
CA TYR A 123 4.59 -1.61 15.10
C TYR A 123 4.19 -2.51 13.94
N VAL A 124 3.20 -2.12 13.12
CA VAL A 124 2.75 -2.90 11.97
C VAL A 124 3.85 -3.04 10.91
N LEU A 125 4.63 -1.98 10.66
CA LEU A 125 5.79 -2.05 9.77
C LEU A 125 6.88 -2.99 10.32
N ARG A 126 7.18 -2.88 11.63
CA ARG A 126 8.17 -3.74 12.28
C ARG A 126 7.73 -5.21 12.29
N GLU A 127 6.45 -5.47 12.52
CA GLU A 127 5.86 -6.80 12.51
C GLU A 127 6.05 -7.47 11.14
N ALA A 128 5.73 -6.75 10.06
CA ALA A 128 5.95 -7.19 8.69
C ALA A 128 7.43 -7.50 8.42
N GLU A 129 8.32 -6.59 8.85
CA GLU A 129 9.77 -6.73 8.67
C GLU A 129 10.32 -8.02 9.32
N VAL A 130 10.03 -8.23 10.61
CA VAL A 130 10.70 -9.27 11.41
C VAL A 130 10.03 -10.64 11.35
N ARG A 131 8.74 -10.71 11.00
CA ARG A 131 7.99 -11.98 10.94
C ARG A 131 7.68 -12.45 9.53
N GLU A 132 7.52 -11.52 8.59
CA GLU A 132 7.12 -11.82 7.22
C GLU A 132 8.20 -11.43 6.20
N THR A 133 9.40 -11.08 6.65
CA THR A 133 10.53 -10.60 5.82
C THR A 133 10.17 -9.39 4.95
N GLY A 134 9.16 -8.63 5.37
CA GLY A 134 8.58 -7.49 4.66
C GLY A 134 7.85 -7.84 3.35
N THR A 135 7.53 -9.10 3.10
CA THR A 135 6.81 -9.52 1.88
C THR A 135 5.30 -9.34 1.98
N ARG A 136 4.76 -9.27 3.20
CA ARG A 136 3.36 -9.01 3.51
C ARG A 136 3.24 -8.44 4.92
N LEU A 137 2.04 -7.94 5.26
CA LEU A 137 1.72 -7.53 6.63
C LEU A 137 1.75 -8.74 7.58
N GLY A 138 2.20 -8.51 8.81
CA GLY A 138 2.04 -9.49 9.88
C GLY A 138 0.60 -9.58 10.40
N GLU A 139 0.36 -10.44 11.38
CA GLU A 139 -0.98 -10.75 11.88
C GLU A 139 -1.76 -9.51 12.33
N THR A 140 -1.14 -8.60 13.09
CA THR A 140 -1.81 -7.40 13.59
C THR A 140 -2.21 -6.48 12.44
N GLY A 141 -1.27 -6.14 11.57
CA GLY A 141 -1.53 -5.27 10.41
C GLY A 141 -2.51 -5.89 9.40
N GLY A 142 -2.33 -7.19 9.12
CA GLY A 142 -3.15 -7.94 8.19
C GLY A 142 -4.60 -8.07 8.66
N ARG A 143 -4.83 -8.33 9.95
CA ARG A 143 -6.17 -8.36 10.55
C ARG A 143 -6.87 -7.00 10.42
N ILE A 144 -6.18 -5.90 10.75
CA ILE A 144 -6.74 -4.54 10.62
C ILE A 144 -7.23 -4.29 9.18
N VAL A 145 -6.39 -4.55 8.19
CA VAL A 145 -6.74 -4.29 6.77
C VAL A 145 -7.84 -5.24 6.29
N THR A 146 -7.70 -6.54 6.57
CA THR A 146 -8.62 -7.56 6.08
C THR A 146 -10.01 -7.41 6.69
N GLU A 147 -10.12 -7.15 7.99
CA GLU A 147 -11.42 -6.98 8.66
C GLU A 147 -12.13 -5.70 8.20
N VAL A 148 -11.40 -4.64 7.86
CA VAL A 148 -12.01 -3.44 7.26
C VAL A 148 -12.58 -3.76 5.89
N VAL A 149 -11.82 -4.41 4.99
CA VAL A 149 -12.30 -4.75 3.64
C VAL A 149 -13.47 -5.73 3.71
N ALA A 150 -13.35 -6.81 4.49
CA ALA A 150 -14.41 -7.78 4.67
C ALA A 150 -15.65 -7.16 5.31
N GLY A 151 -15.48 -6.27 6.29
CA GLY A 151 -16.57 -5.55 6.94
C GLY A 151 -17.29 -4.61 5.98
N LEU A 152 -16.58 -3.90 5.10
CA LEU A 152 -17.18 -3.08 4.05
C LEU A 152 -18.02 -3.93 3.09
N LEU A 153 -17.47 -5.05 2.60
CA LEU A 153 -18.19 -5.94 1.69
C LEU A 153 -19.43 -6.57 2.35
N ALA A 154 -19.32 -7.01 3.61
CA ALA A 154 -20.43 -7.60 4.35
C ALA A 154 -21.49 -6.57 4.75
N GLY A 155 -21.09 -5.32 5.01
CA GLY A 155 -21.99 -4.24 5.42
C GLY A 155 -22.71 -3.56 4.25
N ASP A 156 -22.17 -3.65 3.04
CA ASP A 156 -22.76 -3.08 1.83
C ASP A 156 -23.81 -4.03 1.22
N ARG A 157 -25.07 -3.60 1.18
CA ARG A 157 -26.18 -4.39 0.66
C ARG A 157 -26.08 -4.63 -0.85
N ASP A 158 -25.42 -3.74 -1.56
CA ASP A 158 -25.26 -3.80 -3.01
C ASP A 158 -23.97 -4.55 -3.40
N SER A 159 -23.16 -4.97 -2.42
CA SER A 159 -22.00 -5.80 -2.69
C SER A 159 -22.41 -7.14 -3.31
N TYR A 160 -21.58 -7.70 -4.16
CA TYR A 160 -21.83 -9.02 -4.74
C TYR A 160 -22.01 -10.11 -3.67
N LEU A 161 -21.38 -9.99 -2.49
CA LEU A 161 -21.55 -10.93 -1.39
C LEU A 161 -22.99 -10.97 -0.88
N ASN A 162 -23.70 -9.84 -0.89
CA ASN A 162 -25.05 -9.70 -0.35
C ASN A 162 -26.12 -9.73 -1.46
N ALA A 163 -25.93 -8.94 -2.52
CA ALA A 163 -26.90 -8.79 -3.61
C ALA A 163 -26.90 -9.99 -4.58
N SER A 164 -25.79 -10.72 -4.69
CA SER A 164 -25.67 -11.87 -5.60
C SER A 164 -24.71 -12.94 -5.07
N PRO A 165 -25.05 -13.65 -3.96
CA PRO A 165 -24.11 -14.55 -3.27
C PRO A 165 -23.63 -15.74 -4.10
N ALA A 166 -24.38 -16.13 -5.13
CA ALA A 166 -24.01 -17.19 -6.06
C ALA A 166 -23.26 -16.67 -7.29
N TRP A 167 -22.97 -15.37 -7.36
CA TRP A 167 -22.22 -14.80 -8.46
C TRP A 167 -20.80 -15.34 -8.45
N THR A 168 -20.34 -15.79 -9.61
CA THR A 168 -18.95 -16.12 -9.88
C THR A 168 -18.55 -15.41 -11.16
N PRO A 169 -17.29 -14.96 -11.30
CA PRO A 169 -16.85 -14.47 -12.59
C PRO A 169 -16.83 -15.63 -13.59
N GLY A 170 -17.15 -15.32 -14.84
CA GLY A 170 -17.14 -16.25 -15.97
C GLY A 170 -16.69 -15.54 -17.24
N PRO A 171 -16.87 -16.14 -18.42
CA PRO A 171 -16.49 -15.49 -19.68
C PRO A 171 -17.14 -14.10 -19.84
N PRO A 172 -16.43 -13.08 -20.35
CA PRO A 172 -15.07 -13.13 -20.91
C PRO A 172 -13.94 -13.02 -19.87
N PHE A 173 -14.25 -12.88 -18.58
CA PHE A 173 -13.27 -12.63 -17.52
C PHE A 173 -12.38 -13.82 -17.19
N THR A 174 -12.97 -15.01 -17.13
CA THR A 174 -12.26 -16.25 -16.79
C THR A 174 -13.04 -17.47 -17.26
N THR A 175 -12.33 -18.58 -17.47
CA THR A 175 -12.91 -19.91 -17.69
C THR A 175 -12.78 -20.82 -16.47
N THR A 176 -11.98 -20.42 -15.47
CA THR A 176 -11.74 -21.21 -14.24
C THR A 176 -12.59 -20.76 -13.06
N GLY A 177 -13.20 -19.56 -13.15
CA GLY A 177 -13.91 -18.94 -12.03
C GLY A 177 -13.04 -18.04 -11.16
N ASP A 178 -11.73 -17.98 -11.42
CA ASP A 178 -10.80 -17.03 -10.79
C ASP A 178 -10.48 -15.90 -11.77
N VAL A 179 -10.56 -14.65 -11.31
CA VAL A 179 -10.16 -13.47 -12.09
C VAL A 179 -9.03 -12.75 -11.38
N ALA A 180 -7.96 -12.49 -12.12
CA ALA A 180 -6.87 -11.63 -11.68
C ALA A 180 -6.77 -10.38 -12.56
N VAL A 181 -6.01 -9.39 -12.09
CA VAL A 181 -5.79 -8.14 -12.85
C VAL A 181 -5.18 -8.38 -14.25
N PRO A 182 -4.23 -9.32 -14.45
CA PRO A 182 -3.76 -9.68 -15.79
C PRO A 182 -4.88 -10.06 -16.78
N ASP A 183 -5.95 -10.71 -16.31
CA ASP A 183 -7.07 -11.10 -17.16
C ASP A 183 -7.86 -9.87 -17.62
N LEU A 184 -8.10 -8.94 -16.71
CA LEU A 184 -8.74 -7.65 -17.03
C LEU A 184 -7.92 -6.84 -18.03
N ILE A 185 -6.60 -6.84 -17.91
CA ILE A 185 -5.68 -6.15 -18.83
C ILE A 185 -5.76 -6.75 -20.23
N ARG A 186 -5.74 -8.09 -20.34
CA ARG A 186 -5.88 -8.79 -21.64
C ARG A 186 -7.22 -8.50 -22.30
N ILE A 187 -8.31 -8.53 -21.53
CA ILE A 187 -9.66 -8.26 -22.04
C ILE A 187 -9.79 -6.83 -22.53
N ALA A 188 -9.17 -5.88 -21.84
CA ALA A 188 -9.14 -4.48 -22.26
C ALA A 188 -8.27 -4.24 -23.51
N GLY A 189 -7.49 -5.23 -23.96
CA GLY A 189 -6.62 -5.11 -25.14
C GLY A 189 -5.41 -4.19 -24.90
N VAL A 190 -4.96 -4.10 -23.64
CA VAL A 190 -3.84 -3.23 -23.22
C VAL A 190 -2.72 -4.02 -22.53
N ALA A 191 -2.66 -5.34 -22.75
CA ALA A 191 -1.55 -6.18 -22.30
C ALA A 191 -0.22 -5.80 -22.97
#